data_AF-A0A821BT52-F1
#
_entry.id   AF-A0A821BT52-F1
#
_cell.length_a   1.000
_cell.length_b   1.000
_cell.length_c   1.000
_cell.angle_alpha   90.00
_cell.angle_beta   90.00
_cell.angle_gamma   90.00
#
_symmetry.space_group_name_H-M   'P 1'
#
loop_
_entity.id
_entity.type
_entity.pdbx_description
1 polymer ?
#
loop_
_entity_poly.entity_id
_entity_poly.type
_entity_poly.pdbx_seq_one_letter_code
_entity_poly.pdbx_strand_id
1 'polypeptide(L)'
;SKYYIQYAKEQFLLRWLQLSRLSEYSRKTTIQLIQPYHELDQFLVFIEHNLPLLKTLENRYLTNNKNDTITRDLFHERIHKDLLSQWQLPDVIRSSIPTWDDIVTNRALFLDILDELVGGPRMTFTSRLKTLEFDPILIDYKVQLSHDMAYCALRQRNFKLSLTKVNDTRNRLDLLQSSIATLSSLLSTLVAKELKKMEIKINSLEIMDEKTASLNSTYIQLNSQFSRTVTDFLLAQPNAYYNYENDEKISQAKHRQLEIYLYGFDDQTTNIQTADLLISELFNKSINILKNNIEKQETDLQNLSTNIRLAKENILSRDYNELASLCDDYLRRYENNEDENNLMHILFSGDNVNKIADIIVKSVLSSMKYGSNEGVKRFSRLLQIIELYPNTMESITNRLQEISCWMFFDCLYQITAYLDKPIDLKLYPLIEQIVKQYPQSIVYPFKLNYETLQYSTNDPILKHNLEIIRQKFDRHTSLVNEFIQALNQLNPQQEYENWCKELYQLLTNDRNTRDINKLKNHLKKFKKIFFFLIF
;
A
#
# COMPACT_ATOMS: atom_id res chain seq x y z
N SER A 1 0.69 -45.75 -5.39
CA SER A 1 0.96 -44.37 -4.94
C SER A 1 1.82 -44.31 -3.68
N LYS A 2 1.44 -44.96 -2.56
CA LYS A 2 2.22 -44.95 -1.30
C LYS A 2 3.71 -45.32 -1.43
N TYR A 3 4.02 -46.36 -2.21
CA TYR A 3 5.41 -46.75 -2.48
C TYR A 3 6.21 -45.63 -3.17
N TYR A 4 5.65 -45.04 -4.22
CA TYR A 4 6.33 -43.99 -5.00
C TYR A 4 6.53 -42.70 -4.22
N ILE A 5 5.58 -42.32 -3.34
CA ILE A 5 5.76 -41.13 -2.51
C ILE A 5 6.82 -41.35 -1.44
N GLN A 6 6.89 -42.54 -0.85
CA GLN A 6 7.95 -42.91 0.08
C GLN A 6 9.32 -42.87 -0.60
N TYR A 7 9.42 -43.47 -1.80
CA TYR A 7 10.62 -43.39 -2.62
C TYR A 7 11.01 -41.94 -2.96
N ALA A 8 10.05 -41.08 -3.31
CA ALA A 8 10.32 -39.66 -3.59
C ALA A 8 10.85 -38.90 -2.35
N LYS A 9 10.30 -39.17 -1.16
CA LYS A 9 10.79 -38.60 0.11
C LYS A 9 12.23 -39.04 0.41
N GLU A 10 12.57 -40.31 0.14
CA GLU A 10 13.93 -40.82 0.30
C GLU A 10 14.91 -40.18 -0.69
N GLN A 11 14.51 -40.04 -1.95
CA GLN A 11 15.31 -39.33 -2.96
C GLN A 11 15.51 -37.85 -2.60
N PHE A 12 14.49 -37.19 -2.03
CA PHE A 12 14.62 -35.84 -1.51
C PHE A 12 15.70 -35.77 -0.41
N LEU A 13 15.69 -36.69 0.56
CA LEU A 13 16.67 -36.70 1.65
C LEU A 13 18.10 -36.90 1.13
N LEU A 14 18.30 -37.83 0.19
CA LEU A 14 19.59 -38.06 -0.45
C LEU A 14 20.10 -36.80 -1.16
N ARG A 15 19.23 -36.16 -1.95
CA ARG A 15 19.55 -34.90 -2.65
C ARG A 15 19.87 -33.78 -1.66
N TRP A 16 19.12 -33.67 -0.56
CA TRP A 16 19.32 -32.63 0.45
C TRP A 16 20.68 -32.76 1.17
N LEU A 17 21.08 -34.00 1.47
CA LEU A 17 22.36 -34.29 2.13
C LEU A 17 23.56 -33.98 1.23
N GLN A 18 23.42 -34.13 -0.09
CA GLN A 18 24.46 -33.83 -1.06
C GLN A 18 24.67 -32.32 -1.28
N LEU A 19 23.71 -31.47 -0.89
CA LEU A 19 23.82 -30.02 -1.06
C LEU A 19 24.69 -29.38 0.02
N SER A 20 25.60 -28.49 -0.42
CA SER A 20 26.38 -27.64 0.48
C SER A 20 25.47 -26.79 1.38
N ARG A 21 25.90 -26.52 2.62
CA ARG A 21 25.17 -25.64 3.55
C ARG A 21 25.15 -24.19 3.07
N LEU A 22 26.16 -23.78 2.31
CA LEU A 22 26.32 -22.41 1.82
C LEU A 22 25.57 -22.16 0.50
N SER A 23 25.09 -23.20 -0.19
CA SER A 23 24.33 -23.04 -1.43
C SER A 23 22.86 -22.72 -1.13
N GLU A 24 22.58 -21.48 -0.70
CA GLU A 24 21.24 -21.03 -0.28
C GLU A 24 20.18 -21.22 -1.36
N TYR A 25 20.47 -20.86 -2.60
CA TYR A 25 19.53 -20.99 -3.71
C TYR A 25 19.14 -22.45 -3.98
N SER A 26 20.13 -23.35 -4.08
CA SER A 26 19.88 -24.78 -4.35
C SER A 26 19.15 -25.49 -3.20
N ARG A 27 19.43 -25.08 -1.95
CA ARG A 27 18.66 -25.55 -0.80
C ARG A 27 17.24 -24.99 -0.83
N LYS A 28 17.08 -23.71 -1.15
CA LYS A 28 15.75 -23.08 -1.25
C LYS A 28 14.87 -23.72 -2.31
N THR A 29 15.42 -24.08 -3.49
CA THR A 29 14.64 -24.77 -4.53
C THR A 29 14.32 -26.21 -4.14
N THR A 30 15.25 -26.91 -3.48
CA THR A 30 15.04 -28.30 -3.08
C THR A 30 14.01 -28.43 -1.96
N ILE A 31 14.05 -27.56 -0.94
CA ILE A 31 13.12 -27.62 0.21
C ILE A 31 11.68 -27.33 -0.19
N GLN A 32 11.46 -26.53 -1.25
CA GLN A 32 10.13 -26.23 -1.79
C GLN A 32 9.40 -27.49 -2.31
N LEU A 33 10.13 -28.57 -2.65
CA LEU A 33 9.55 -29.82 -3.13
C LEU A 33 8.89 -30.67 -2.03
N ILE A 34 9.21 -30.42 -0.74
CA ILE A 34 8.68 -31.23 0.37
C ILE A 34 7.16 -31.08 0.49
N GLN A 35 6.65 -29.86 0.34
CA GLN A 35 5.24 -29.57 0.57
C GLN A 35 4.32 -30.36 -0.39
N PRO A 36 4.53 -30.36 -1.72
CA PRO A 36 3.77 -31.23 -2.63
C PRO A 36 3.80 -32.71 -2.23
N TYR A 37 4.96 -33.22 -1.78
CA TYR A 37 5.08 -34.62 -1.37
C TYR A 37 4.30 -34.93 -0.08
N HIS A 38 4.31 -33.99 0.85
CA HIS A 38 3.58 -34.11 2.10
C HIS A 38 2.06 -34.06 1.86
N GLU A 39 1.57 -33.14 1.04
CA GLU A 39 0.14 -33.01 0.73
C GLU A 39 -0.42 -34.23 -0.01
N LEU A 40 0.35 -34.82 -0.93
CA LEU A 40 -0.04 -36.08 -1.58
C LEU A 40 -0.18 -37.22 -0.55
N ASP A 41 0.76 -37.33 0.38
CA ASP A 41 0.73 -38.36 1.42
C ASP A 41 -0.43 -38.15 2.39
N GLN A 42 -0.67 -36.90 2.83
CA GLN A 42 -1.85 -36.52 3.62
C GLN A 42 -3.15 -36.90 2.91
N PHE A 43 -3.26 -36.62 1.61
CA PHE A 43 -4.43 -36.97 0.82
C PHE A 43 -4.65 -38.49 0.76
N LEU A 44 -3.60 -39.28 0.50
CA LEU A 44 -3.69 -40.74 0.47
C LEU A 44 -4.12 -41.32 1.83
N VAL A 45 -3.57 -40.78 2.92
CA VAL A 45 -3.94 -41.15 4.29
C VAL A 45 -5.41 -40.79 4.55
N PHE A 46 -5.86 -39.60 4.17
CA PHE A 46 -7.26 -39.18 4.31
C PHE A 46 -8.23 -40.12 3.59
N ILE A 47 -7.93 -40.50 2.34
CA ILE A 47 -8.76 -41.43 1.55
C ILE A 47 -8.85 -42.79 2.22
N GLU A 48 -7.73 -43.33 2.72
CA GLU A 48 -7.70 -44.63 3.39
C GLU A 48 -8.55 -44.65 4.66
N HIS A 49 -8.41 -43.63 5.51
CA HIS A 49 -9.18 -43.51 6.76
C HIS A 49 -10.68 -43.32 6.51
N ASN A 50 -11.06 -42.66 5.41
CA ASN A 50 -12.45 -42.38 5.06
C ASN A 50 -13.04 -43.35 4.02
N LEU A 51 -12.31 -44.41 3.64
CA LEU A 51 -12.75 -45.38 2.64
C LEU A 51 -14.11 -46.03 2.95
N PRO A 52 -14.44 -46.41 4.20
CA PRO A 52 -15.77 -46.97 4.51
C PRO A 52 -16.90 -45.96 4.28
N LEU A 53 -16.66 -44.69 4.59
CA LEU A 53 -17.63 -43.60 4.42
C LEU A 53 -17.82 -43.27 2.94
N LEU A 54 -16.72 -43.20 2.18
CA LEU A 54 -16.73 -43.02 0.72
C LEU A 54 -17.50 -44.13 0.01
N LYS A 55 -17.26 -45.40 0.35
CA LYS A 55 -18.03 -46.54 -0.20
C LYS A 55 -19.51 -46.47 0.15
N THR A 56 -19.84 -45.96 1.33
CA THR A 56 -21.24 -45.78 1.76
C THR A 56 -21.92 -44.68 0.94
N LEU A 57 -21.22 -43.58 0.68
CA LEU A 57 -21.69 -42.50 -0.18
C LEU A 57 -21.86 -42.99 -1.63
N GLU A 58 -20.84 -43.61 -2.22
CA GLU A 58 -20.88 -44.12 -3.60
C GLU A 58 -22.07 -45.10 -3.81
N ASN A 59 -22.24 -46.07 -2.90
CA ASN A 59 -23.34 -47.03 -2.97
C ASN A 59 -24.72 -46.37 -2.82
N ARG A 60 -24.86 -45.33 -1.98
CA ARG A 60 -26.15 -44.67 -1.73
C ARG A 60 -26.53 -43.70 -2.86
N TYR A 61 -25.55 -43.03 -3.47
CA TYR A 61 -25.74 -42.24 -4.69
C TYR A 61 -26.22 -43.11 -5.85
N LEU A 62 -25.66 -44.32 -6.02
CA LEU A 62 -26.09 -45.28 -7.03
C LEU A 62 -27.54 -45.78 -6.83
N THR A 63 -28.04 -45.78 -5.58
CA THR A 63 -29.43 -46.17 -5.25
C THR A 63 -30.47 -45.04 -5.33
N ASN A 64 -30.08 -43.82 -5.74
CA ASN A 64 -30.97 -42.67 -5.92
C ASN A 64 -31.71 -42.19 -4.64
N ASN A 65 -31.14 -42.45 -3.45
CA ASN A 65 -31.65 -41.98 -2.16
C ASN A 65 -31.23 -40.52 -1.92
N LYS A 66 -31.99 -39.56 -2.49
CA LYS A 66 -31.69 -38.12 -2.49
C LYS A 66 -31.79 -37.40 -1.12
N ASN A 67 -32.18 -38.08 -0.04
CA ASN A 67 -32.59 -37.45 1.23
C ASN A 67 -31.61 -37.62 2.40
N ASP A 68 -30.42 -38.20 2.21
CA ASP A 68 -29.45 -38.43 3.29
C ASP A 68 -28.44 -37.29 3.40
N THR A 69 -28.87 -36.15 3.95
CA THR A 69 -28.00 -35.00 4.21
C THR A 69 -26.95 -35.30 5.28
N ILE A 70 -27.29 -36.15 6.26
CA ILE A 70 -26.45 -36.43 7.46
C ILE A 70 -25.12 -37.06 7.07
N THR A 71 -25.12 -38.09 6.23
CA THR A 71 -23.88 -38.79 5.84
C THR A 71 -22.98 -37.91 4.97
N ARG A 72 -23.59 -37.05 4.14
CA ARG A 72 -22.90 -36.06 3.32
C ARG A 72 -22.29 -34.96 4.18
N ASP A 73 -23.05 -34.40 5.13
CA ASP A 73 -22.60 -33.36 6.04
C ASP A 73 -21.46 -33.84 6.95
N LEU A 74 -21.54 -35.09 7.45
CA LEU A 74 -20.45 -35.74 8.19
C LEU A 74 -19.17 -35.89 7.36
N PHE A 75 -19.29 -36.20 6.06
CA PHE A 75 -18.15 -36.29 5.17
C PHE A 75 -17.56 -34.89 4.88
N HIS A 76 -18.40 -33.87 4.71
CA HIS A 76 -17.95 -32.48 4.55
C HIS A 76 -17.20 -31.96 5.79
N GLU A 77 -17.71 -32.23 6.99
CA GLU A 77 -17.01 -31.86 8.23
C GLU A 77 -15.61 -32.49 8.29
N ARG A 78 -15.48 -33.77 7.89
CA ARG A 78 -14.19 -34.45 7.84
C ARG A 78 -13.26 -33.89 6.77
N ILE A 79 -13.75 -33.57 5.58
CA ILE A 79 -12.95 -32.90 4.54
C ILE A 79 -12.42 -31.57 5.07
N HIS A 80 -13.28 -30.74 5.67
CA HIS A 80 -12.85 -29.45 6.20
C HIS A 80 -11.84 -29.59 7.34
N LYS A 81 -12.15 -30.42 8.32
CA LYS A 81 -11.34 -30.56 9.54
C LYS A 81 -10.03 -31.30 9.28
N ASP A 82 -10.06 -32.41 8.55
CA ASP A 82 -8.94 -33.34 8.48
C ASP A 82 -8.09 -33.15 7.21
N LEU A 83 -8.56 -32.37 6.23
CA LEU A 83 -7.81 -32.09 5.00
C LEU A 83 -7.65 -30.58 4.70
N LEU A 84 -8.75 -29.86 4.47
CA LEU A 84 -8.67 -28.46 3.99
C LEU A 84 -8.08 -27.50 5.03
N SER A 85 -8.33 -27.71 6.32
CA SER A 85 -7.76 -26.87 7.40
C SER A 85 -6.24 -27.02 7.53
N GLN A 86 -5.69 -28.16 7.10
CA GLN A 86 -4.27 -28.49 7.21
C GLN A 86 -3.47 -27.99 6.01
N TRP A 87 -4.14 -27.74 4.88
CA TRP A 87 -3.55 -27.28 3.63
C TRP A 87 -3.16 -25.79 3.66
N GLN A 88 -1.95 -25.52 4.12
CA GLN A 88 -1.36 -24.18 4.14
C GLN A 88 -0.85 -23.76 2.77
N LEU A 89 -1.11 -22.54 2.32
CA LEU A 89 -0.56 -22.03 1.06
C LEU A 89 0.94 -21.69 1.22
N PRO A 90 1.73 -21.76 0.13
CA PRO A 90 3.12 -21.33 0.17
C PRO A 90 3.24 -19.82 0.44
N ASP A 91 4.45 -19.34 0.74
CA ASP A 91 4.70 -17.90 0.80
C ASP A 91 4.61 -17.27 -0.59
N VAL A 92 3.88 -16.17 -0.68
CA VAL A 92 3.50 -15.48 -1.92
C VAL A 92 4.70 -14.86 -2.65
N ILE A 93 5.75 -14.48 -1.95
CA ILE A 93 6.93 -13.79 -2.51
C ILE A 93 8.15 -14.73 -2.54
N ARG A 94 8.31 -15.56 -1.51
CA ARG A 94 9.51 -16.36 -1.31
C ARG A 94 9.48 -17.68 -2.07
N SER A 95 8.29 -18.26 -2.30
CA SER A 95 8.13 -19.54 -2.99
C SER A 95 8.10 -19.34 -4.49
N SER A 96 8.65 -20.26 -5.28
CA SER A 96 8.66 -20.10 -6.73
C SER A 96 7.28 -20.34 -7.36
N ILE A 97 7.01 -19.69 -8.50
CA ILE A 97 5.76 -19.94 -9.27
C ILE A 97 5.55 -21.41 -9.62
N PRO A 98 6.56 -22.19 -10.05
CA PRO A 98 6.38 -23.62 -10.29
C PRO A 98 5.91 -24.38 -9.04
N THR A 99 6.44 -24.07 -7.86
CA THR A 99 5.98 -24.68 -6.59
C THR A 99 4.53 -24.35 -6.30
N TRP A 100 4.12 -23.10 -6.54
CA TRP A 100 2.72 -22.69 -6.41
C TRP A 100 1.82 -23.42 -7.41
N ASP A 101 2.24 -23.55 -8.67
CA ASP A 101 1.51 -24.25 -9.72
C ASP A 101 1.36 -25.75 -9.40
N ASP A 102 2.43 -26.40 -8.92
CA ASP A 102 2.40 -27.80 -8.46
C ASP A 102 1.38 -27.99 -7.35
N ILE A 103 1.38 -27.13 -6.32
CA ILE A 103 0.48 -27.25 -5.17
C ILE A 103 -0.97 -26.99 -5.57
N VAL A 104 -1.24 -25.89 -6.28
CA VAL A 104 -2.59 -25.52 -6.68
C VAL A 104 -3.18 -26.56 -7.64
N THR A 105 -2.38 -27.04 -8.59
CA THR A 105 -2.81 -28.05 -9.56
C THR A 105 -3.03 -29.40 -8.86
N ASN A 106 -2.12 -29.83 -7.99
CA ASN A 106 -2.30 -31.08 -7.22
C ASN A 106 -3.54 -31.02 -6.34
N ARG A 107 -3.78 -29.92 -5.61
CA ARG A 107 -4.99 -29.75 -4.79
C ARG A 107 -6.27 -29.77 -5.65
N ALA A 108 -6.27 -29.08 -6.78
CA ALA A 108 -7.41 -29.12 -7.70
C ALA A 108 -7.71 -30.56 -8.15
N LEU A 109 -6.67 -31.32 -8.53
CA LEU A 109 -6.78 -32.73 -8.90
C LEU A 109 -7.28 -33.61 -7.73
N PHE A 110 -6.78 -33.38 -6.51
CA PHE A 110 -7.26 -34.13 -5.33
C PHE A 110 -8.74 -33.88 -5.09
N LEU A 111 -9.21 -32.65 -5.27
CA LEU A 111 -10.61 -32.30 -5.13
C LEU A 111 -11.46 -32.87 -6.27
N ASP A 112 -10.94 -32.92 -7.50
CA ASP A 112 -11.61 -33.61 -8.63
C ASP A 112 -11.75 -35.11 -8.37
N ILE A 113 -10.74 -35.75 -7.78
CA ILE A 113 -10.79 -37.16 -7.37
C ILE A 113 -11.81 -37.37 -6.25
N LEU A 114 -11.87 -36.48 -5.26
CA LEU A 114 -12.89 -36.55 -4.20
C LEU A 114 -14.30 -36.42 -4.77
N ASP A 115 -14.50 -35.47 -5.68
CA ASP A 115 -15.73 -35.28 -6.44
C ASP A 115 -16.18 -36.57 -7.13
N GLU A 116 -15.25 -37.23 -7.83
CA GLU A 116 -15.52 -38.47 -8.55
C GLU A 116 -15.90 -39.60 -7.58
N LEU A 117 -15.18 -39.75 -6.47
CA LEU A 117 -15.41 -40.80 -5.46
C LEU A 117 -16.74 -40.64 -4.72
N VAL A 118 -17.27 -39.42 -4.61
CA VAL A 118 -18.55 -39.13 -3.95
C VAL A 118 -19.74 -39.29 -4.92
N GLY A 119 -19.48 -39.57 -6.20
CA GLY A 119 -20.52 -39.85 -7.19
C GLY A 119 -20.67 -38.79 -8.29
N GLY A 120 -19.68 -37.91 -8.46
CA GLY A 120 -19.56 -36.97 -9.56
C GLY A 120 -19.54 -37.59 -10.98
N PRO A 121 -19.50 -36.77 -12.04
CA PRO A 121 -19.28 -37.25 -13.40
C PRO A 121 -17.90 -37.92 -13.46
N ARG A 122 -17.86 -39.23 -13.71
CA ARG A 122 -16.60 -39.93 -13.97
C ARG A 122 -15.97 -39.34 -15.24
N MET A 123 -14.66 -39.15 -15.22
CA MET A 123 -13.93 -38.44 -16.27
C MET A 123 -14.00 -39.08 -17.67
N THR A 124 -14.64 -40.22 -17.87
CA THR A 124 -14.98 -40.74 -19.21
C THR A 124 -16.20 -41.68 -19.20
N PHE A 125 -17.10 -41.45 -20.16
CA PHE A 125 -18.11 -42.39 -20.71
C PHE A 125 -19.57 -42.41 -20.20
N THR A 126 -19.96 -41.74 -19.11
CA THR A 126 -21.39 -41.68 -18.72
C THR A 126 -21.87 -40.24 -18.51
N SER A 127 -21.68 -39.40 -19.52
CA SER A 127 -21.88 -37.95 -19.46
C SER A 127 -23.31 -37.47 -19.75
N ARG A 128 -24.34 -38.33 -19.71
CA ARG A 128 -25.72 -37.92 -20.06
C ARG A 128 -26.78 -37.99 -18.97
N LEU A 129 -26.43 -38.31 -17.71
CA LEU A 129 -27.42 -38.46 -16.64
C LEU A 129 -27.10 -37.76 -15.30
N LYS A 130 -26.14 -36.83 -15.24
CA LYS A 130 -25.76 -36.17 -13.98
C LYS A 130 -25.81 -34.64 -14.09
N THR A 131 -27.02 -34.09 -14.12
CA THR A 131 -27.30 -32.65 -14.07
C THR A 131 -27.80 -32.26 -12.67
N LEU A 132 -26.97 -32.46 -11.65
CA LEU A 132 -27.17 -31.83 -10.35
C LEU A 132 -25.79 -31.40 -9.85
N GLU A 133 -25.73 -30.13 -9.48
CA GLU A 133 -24.56 -29.33 -9.11
C GLU A 133 -23.67 -30.06 -8.11
N PHE A 134 -22.36 -30.03 -8.37
CA PHE A 134 -21.36 -30.42 -7.37
C PHE A 134 -21.45 -29.52 -6.13
N ASP A 135 -21.08 -30.07 -4.98
CA ASP A 135 -21.26 -29.40 -3.69
C ASP A 135 -20.53 -28.04 -3.64
N PRO A 136 -21.21 -26.95 -3.22
CA PRO A 136 -20.73 -25.57 -3.33
C PRO A 136 -19.39 -25.35 -2.62
N ILE A 137 -19.13 -26.09 -1.54
CA ILE A 137 -17.89 -26.02 -0.75
C ILE A 137 -16.64 -26.37 -1.57
N LEU A 138 -16.69 -27.44 -2.38
CA LEU A 138 -15.53 -27.88 -3.17
C LEU A 138 -15.28 -26.93 -4.34
N ILE A 139 -16.36 -26.39 -4.92
CA ILE A 139 -16.29 -25.38 -5.97
C ILE A 139 -15.71 -24.08 -5.40
N ASP A 140 -16.20 -23.61 -4.25
CA ASP A 140 -15.71 -22.43 -3.54
C ASP A 140 -14.21 -22.56 -3.23
N TYR A 141 -13.76 -23.72 -2.75
CA TYR A 141 -12.34 -23.94 -2.45
C TYR A 141 -11.48 -23.99 -3.74
N LYS A 142 -11.95 -24.61 -4.83
CA LYS A 142 -11.25 -24.58 -6.13
C LYS A 142 -11.14 -23.16 -6.69
N VAL A 143 -12.18 -22.35 -6.56
CA VAL A 143 -12.19 -20.94 -6.96
C VAL A 143 -11.20 -20.16 -6.10
N GLN A 144 -11.21 -20.36 -4.78
CA GLN A 144 -10.28 -19.73 -3.84
C GLN A 144 -8.81 -20.08 -4.15
N LEU A 145 -8.48 -21.35 -4.41
CA LEU A 145 -7.12 -21.76 -4.80
C LEU A 145 -6.64 -21.08 -6.09
N SER A 146 -7.51 -21.00 -7.10
CA SER A 146 -7.18 -20.35 -8.37
C SER A 146 -7.03 -18.83 -8.19
N HIS A 147 -7.81 -18.25 -7.30
CA HIS A 147 -7.66 -16.86 -6.88
C HIS A 147 -6.30 -16.62 -6.19
N ASP A 148 -5.93 -17.46 -5.22
CA ASP A 148 -4.67 -17.35 -4.49
C ASP A 148 -3.46 -17.55 -5.42
N MET A 149 -3.55 -18.44 -6.42
CA MET A 149 -2.55 -18.61 -7.47
C MET A 149 -2.37 -17.34 -8.30
N ALA A 150 -3.47 -16.70 -8.68
CA ALA A 150 -3.42 -15.44 -9.41
C ALA A 150 -2.74 -14.35 -8.59
N TYR A 151 -2.99 -14.32 -7.26
CA TYR A 151 -2.43 -13.34 -6.32
C TYR A 151 -0.93 -13.52 -6.16
N CYS A 152 -0.49 -14.77 -6.04
CA CYS A 152 0.93 -15.10 -6.05
C CYS A 152 1.62 -14.69 -7.35
N ALA A 153 1.10 -15.14 -8.50
CA ALA A 153 1.67 -14.82 -9.81
C ALA A 153 1.83 -13.30 -9.98
N LEU A 154 0.84 -12.55 -9.53
CA LEU A 154 0.87 -11.10 -9.51
C LEU A 154 1.98 -10.52 -8.63
N ARG A 155 2.07 -10.92 -7.36
CA ARG A 155 3.08 -10.39 -6.42
C ARG A 155 4.51 -10.69 -6.88
N GLN A 156 4.69 -11.76 -7.65
CA GLN A 156 5.95 -12.13 -8.30
C GLN A 156 6.12 -11.54 -9.71
N ARG A 157 5.26 -10.59 -10.11
CA ARG A 157 5.30 -9.88 -11.41
C ARG A 157 5.10 -10.77 -12.64
N ASN A 158 4.47 -11.93 -12.49
CA ASN A 158 4.04 -12.79 -13.60
C ASN A 158 2.60 -12.45 -14.04
N PHE A 159 2.46 -11.29 -14.69
CA PHE A 159 1.18 -10.72 -15.09
C PHE A 159 0.41 -11.56 -16.11
N LYS A 160 1.12 -12.30 -16.99
CA LYS A 160 0.46 -13.16 -17.99
C LYS A 160 -0.33 -14.26 -17.30
N LEU A 161 0.32 -14.97 -16.38
CA LEU A 161 -0.27 -16.08 -15.66
C LEU A 161 -1.39 -15.62 -14.72
N SER A 162 -1.17 -14.52 -14.00
CA SER A 162 -2.20 -13.92 -13.14
C SER A 162 -3.47 -13.60 -13.92
N LEU A 163 -3.36 -12.96 -15.09
CA LEU A 163 -4.50 -12.62 -15.93
C LEU A 163 -5.26 -13.87 -16.42
N THR A 164 -4.54 -14.89 -16.88
CA THR A 164 -5.15 -16.14 -17.32
C THR A 164 -5.94 -16.77 -16.17
N LYS A 165 -5.34 -16.90 -14.98
CA LYS A 165 -6.00 -17.48 -13.82
C LYS A 165 -7.20 -16.66 -13.34
N VAL A 166 -7.13 -15.32 -13.39
CA VAL A 166 -8.27 -14.45 -13.06
C VAL A 166 -9.43 -14.63 -14.05
N ASN A 167 -9.15 -14.69 -15.35
CA ASN A 167 -10.19 -14.93 -16.35
C ASN A 167 -10.83 -16.32 -16.18
N ASP A 168 -10.01 -17.33 -15.89
CA ASP A 168 -10.49 -18.69 -15.61
C ASP A 168 -11.39 -18.72 -14.35
N THR A 169 -11.03 -17.96 -13.29
CA THR A 169 -11.90 -17.83 -12.11
C THR A 169 -13.18 -17.06 -12.38
N ARG A 170 -13.14 -16.03 -13.23
CA ARG A 170 -14.32 -15.21 -13.56
C ARG A 170 -15.37 -16.04 -14.29
N ASN A 171 -14.96 -16.80 -15.30
CA ASN A 171 -15.86 -17.69 -16.05
C ASN A 171 -16.52 -18.76 -15.15
N ARG A 172 -15.90 -19.10 -14.01
CA ARG A 172 -16.44 -20.04 -13.02
C ARG A 172 -17.34 -19.36 -11.97
N LEU A 173 -17.15 -18.06 -11.72
CA LEU A 173 -17.89 -17.27 -10.73
C LEU A 173 -19.22 -16.72 -11.24
N ASP A 174 -19.42 -16.61 -12.57
CA ASP A 174 -20.72 -16.29 -13.16
C ASP A 174 -21.82 -17.33 -12.78
N LEU A 175 -21.44 -18.43 -12.12
CA LEU A 175 -22.32 -19.48 -11.57
C LEU A 175 -22.54 -19.42 -10.04
N LEU A 176 -21.75 -18.66 -9.26
CA LEU A 176 -21.81 -18.63 -7.79
C LEU A 176 -21.58 -17.21 -7.25
N GLN A 177 -22.61 -16.64 -6.64
CA GLN A 177 -22.72 -15.21 -6.30
C GLN A 177 -21.98 -14.76 -5.02
N SER A 178 -21.09 -15.57 -4.44
CA SER A 178 -20.67 -15.42 -3.03
C SER A 178 -19.20 -15.10 -2.73
N SER A 179 -18.27 -15.01 -3.69
CA SER A 179 -16.84 -14.72 -3.38
C SER A 179 -16.22 -13.63 -4.27
N ILE A 180 -16.83 -12.45 -4.28
CA ILE A 180 -16.50 -11.31 -5.16
C ILE A 180 -15.47 -10.33 -4.54
N ALA A 181 -15.24 -10.41 -3.23
CA ALA A 181 -14.40 -9.44 -2.50
C ALA A 181 -12.90 -9.55 -2.81
N THR A 182 -12.39 -10.76 -3.06
CA THR A 182 -10.96 -11.00 -3.26
C THR A 182 -10.59 -10.88 -4.75
N LEU A 183 -11.42 -11.39 -5.68
CA LEU A 183 -11.16 -11.37 -7.13
C LEU A 183 -10.96 -9.95 -7.71
N SER A 184 -11.70 -9.00 -7.16
CA SER A 184 -11.67 -7.59 -7.55
C SER A 184 -10.41 -6.86 -7.04
N SER A 185 -9.76 -7.37 -6.00
CA SER A 185 -8.45 -6.91 -5.50
C SER A 185 -7.24 -7.36 -6.33
N LEU A 186 -7.45 -8.33 -7.20
CA LEU A 186 -6.42 -8.94 -8.04
C LEU A 186 -6.42 -8.38 -9.46
N LEU A 187 -7.62 -8.04 -9.94
CA LEU A 187 -7.84 -7.19 -11.12
C LEU A 187 -7.19 -5.81 -10.95
N SER A 188 -7.05 -5.30 -9.72
CA SER A 188 -6.45 -3.99 -9.43
C SER A 188 -4.95 -3.88 -9.62
N THR A 189 -4.30 -5.03 -9.64
CA THR A 189 -2.85 -5.15 -9.71
C THR A 189 -2.37 -5.63 -11.09
N LEU A 190 -3.30 -6.02 -11.96
CA LEU A 190 -3.07 -6.36 -13.37
C LEU A 190 -2.75 -5.13 -14.28
N VAL A 191 -2.69 -3.93 -13.70
CA VAL A 191 -2.50 -2.64 -14.40
C VAL A 191 -1.18 -2.55 -15.18
N ALA A 192 -0.15 -3.31 -14.81
CA ALA A 192 1.14 -3.25 -15.51
C ALA A 192 1.14 -3.96 -16.89
N LYS A 193 0.14 -4.79 -17.21
CA LYS A 193 -0.06 -5.35 -18.57
C LYS A 193 -1.21 -4.68 -19.33
N GLU A 194 -1.96 -3.81 -18.65
CA GLU A 194 -3.05 -3.01 -19.21
C GLU A 194 -2.55 -1.84 -20.07
N LEU A 195 -1.30 -1.39 -19.92
CA LEU A 195 -0.73 -0.33 -20.78
C LEU A 195 -0.65 -0.69 -22.28
N LYS A 196 -0.74 -1.98 -22.64
CA LYS A 196 -0.87 -2.45 -24.05
C LYS A 196 -2.27 -2.97 -24.40
N LYS A 197 -3.15 -3.04 -23.40
CA LYS A 197 -4.57 -3.39 -23.54
C LYS A 197 -5.50 -2.18 -23.43
N MET A 198 -5.08 -1.02 -22.94
CA MET A 198 -5.90 0.20 -22.94
C MET A 198 -6.34 0.58 -24.37
N GLU A 199 -5.53 0.29 -25.38
CA GLU A 199 -5.87 0.36 -26.81
C GLU A 199 -7.03 -0.58 -27.21
N ILE A 200 -7.15 -1.73 -26.52
CA ILE A 200 -8.19 -2.75 -26.74
C ILE A 200 -9.37 -2.57 -25.76
N LYS A 201 -9.18 -1.91 -24.61
CA LYS A 201 -10.15 -1.80 -23.52
C LYS A 201 -10.99 -0.53 -23.58
N ILE A 202 -10.57 0.45 -24.37
CA ILE A 202 -11.49 1.42 -25.01
C ILE A 202 -12.55 0.67 -25.85
N ASN A 203 -12.27 -0.55 -26.33
CA ASN A 203 -13.23 -1.35 -27.10
C ASN A 203 -14.10 -2.30 -26.25
N SER A 204 -13.95 -2.36 -24.92
CA SER A 204 -14.65 -3.37 -24.09
C SER A 204 -15.28 -2.81 -22.81
N LEU A 205 -15.67 -1.54 -22.79
CA LEU A 205 -16.44 -0.93 -21.70
C LEU A 205 -17.92 -1.34 -21.79
N GLU A 206 -18.23 -2.58 -21.41
CA GLU A 206 -19.56 -2.93 -20.93
C GLU A 206 -19.67 -2.59 -19.44
N ILE A 207 -20.63 -1.72 -19.15
CA ILE A 207 -20.97 -1.12 -17.87
C ILE A 207 -21.40 -2.23 -16.89
N MET A 208 -20.79 -2.28 -15.70
CA MET A 208 -21.33 -3.02 -14.56
C MET A 208 -21.68 -2.05 -13.44
N ASP A 209 -22.97 -2.01 -13.13
CA ASP A 209 -23.71 -1.32 -12.07
C ASP A 209 -22.93 -0.51 -11.03
N GLU A 210 -23.40 0.72 -10.83
CA GLU A 210 -23.09 1.69 -9.77
C GLU A 210 -23.12 1.09 -8.34
N LYS A 211 -23.85 -0.03 -8.16
CA LYS A 211 -23.91 -0.78 -6.89
C LYS A 211 -22.62 -1.55 -6.60
N THR A 212 -21.92 -2.07 -7.60
CA THR A 212 -20.64 -2.80 -7.42
C THR A 212 -19.44 -1.88 -7.16
N ALA A 213 -19.54 -0.60 -7.58
CA ALA A 213 -18.53 0.43 -7.33
C ALA A 213 -18.45 0.89 -5.86
N SER A 214 -19.46 0.56 -5.05
CA SER A 214 -19.63 1.13 -3.71
C SER A 214 -18.87 0.42 -2.59
N LEU A 215 -18.21 -0.71 -2.86
CA LEU A 215 -17.78 -1.65 -1.81
C LEU A 215 -16.30 -2.06 -1.85
N ASN A 216 -15.47 -1.55 -2.77
CA ASN A 216 -14.13 -2.09 -2.95
C ASN A 216 -13.02 -1.04 -3.07
N SER A 217 -12.20 -0.91 -2.03
CA SER A 217 -11.02 -0.02 -1.99
C SER A 217 -10.07 -0.23 -3.18
N THR A 218 -9.98 -1.45 -3.71
CA THR A 218 -9.15 -1.75 -4.89
C THR A 218 -9.75 -1.33 -6.22
N TYR A 219 -11.08 -1.29 -6.37
CA TYR A 219 -11.72 -0.69 -7.55
C TYR A 219 -11.46 0.83 -7.58
N ILE A 220 -11.44 1.44 -6.40
CA ILE A 220 -11.23 2.87 -6.25
C ILE A 220 -9.78 3.25 -6.53
N GLN A 221 -8.83 2.42 -6.12
CA GLN A 221 -7.43 2.57 -6.52
C GLN A 221 -7.20 2.34 -8.03
N LEU A 222 -7.91 1.38 -8.64
CA LEU A 222 -7.88 1.21 -10.10
C LEU A 222 -8.41 2.44 -10.81
N ASN A 223 -9.52 2.97 -10.33
CA ASN A 223 -10.12 4.16 -10.89
C ASN A 223 -9.16 5.36 -10.77
N SER A 224 -8.54 5.56 -9.59
CA SER A 224 -7.55 6.63 -9.43
C SER A 224 -6.34 6.46 -10.36
N GLN A 225 -5.85 5.23 -10.56
CA GLN A 225 -4.77 4.94 -11.52
C GLN A 225 -5.21 5.15 -12.97
N PHE A 226 -6.42 4.73 -13.33
CA PHE A 226 -6.99 4.95 -14.66
C PHE A 226 -7.12 6.46 -14.94
N SER A 227 -7.74 7.21 -14.04
CA SER A 227 -7.82 8.67 -14.11
C SER A 227 -6.42 9.29 -14.25
N ARG A 228 -5.43 8.83 -13.47
CA ARG A 228 -4.03 9.28 -13.63
C ARG A 228 -3.48 9.03 -15.03
N THR A 229 -3.61 7.82 -15.55
CA THR A 229 -3.09 7.50 -16.88
C THR A 229 -3.77 8.27 -18.00
N VAL A 230 -5.09 8.48 -17.90
CA VAL A 230 -5.85 9.23 -18.91
C VAL A 230 -5.47 10.70 -18.86
N THR A 231 -5.44 11.30 -17.67
CA THR A 231 -5.00 12.69 -17.51
C THR A 231 -3.56 12.88 -17.96
N ASP A 232 -2.63 12.01 -17.57
CA ASP A 232 -1.21 12.07 -17.99
C ASP A 232 -1.06 11.99 -19.51
N PHE A 233 -1.86 11.14 -20.17
CA PHE A 233 -1.90 11.04 -21.61
C PHE A 233 -2.42 12.33 -22.26
N LEU A 234 -3.50 12.90 -21.72
CA LEU A 234 -4.09 14.15 -22.22
C LEU A 234 -3.15 15.35 -22.03
N LEU A 235 -2.41 15.40 -20.91
CA LEU A 235 -1.38 16.41 -20.66
C LEU A 235 -0.23 16.32 -21.67
N ALA A 236 0.20 15.09 -21.98
CA ALA A 236 1.29 14.85 -22.95
C ALA A 236 0.86 15.01 -24.42
N GLN A 237 -0.39 14.70 -24.76
CA GLN A 237 -0.91 14.75 -26.13
C GLN A 237 -2.33 15.36 -26.20
N PRO A 238 -2.45 16.69 -26.10
CA PRO A 238 -3.75 17.36 -26.04
C PRO A 238 -4.54 17.23 -27.35
N ASN A 239 -3.82 17.29 -28.48
CA ASN A 239 -4.39 17.15 -29.83
C ASN A 239 -4.90 15.74 -30.12
N ALA A 240 -4.52 14.72 -29.34
CA ALA A 240 -5.01 13.37 -29.51
C ALA A 240 -6.51 13.26 -29.16
N TYR A 241 -7.00 14.06 -28.21
CA TYR A 241 -8.44 14.13 -27.89
C TYR A 241 -9.23 14.79 -29.03
N TYR A 242 -8.71 15.88 -29.60
CA TYR A 242 -9.31 16.54 -30.76
C TYR A 242 -9.32 15.62 -32.00
N ASN A 243 -8.26 14.84 -32.21
CA ASN A 243 -8.22 13.83 -33.27
C ASN A 243 -9.14 12.62 -32.99
N TYR A 244 -9.31 12.25 -31.72
CA TYR A 244 -10.22 11.17 -31.28
C TYR A 244 -11.69 11.53 -31.52
N GLU A 245 -12.11 12.79 -31.31
CA GLU A 245 -13.47 13.27 -31.61
C GLU A 245 -13.77 13.33 -33.12
N ASN A 246 -12.76 13.62 -33.94
CA ASN A 246 -12.90 13.84 -35.38
C ASN A 246 -12.54 12.61 -36.26
N ASP A 247 -12.19 11.46 -35.67
CA ASP A 247 -11.84 10.25 -36.42
C ASP A 247 -13.10 9.45 -36.81
N GLU A 248 -13.46 9.51 -38.10
CA GLU A 248 -14.59 8.75 -38.68
C GLU A 248 -14.50 7.23 -38.50
N LYS A 249 -13.33 6.68 -38.12
CA LYS A 249 -13.12 5.25 -37.86
C LYS A 249 -13.50 4.82 -36.45
N ILE A 250 -13.68 5.75 -35.52
CA ILE A 250 -14.05 5.47 -34.12
C ILE A 250 -15.57 5.59 -34.01
N SER A 251 -16.24 4.48 -33.67
CA SER A 251 -17.71 4.46 -33.54
C SER A 251 -18.20 5.48 -32.50
N GLN A 252 -19.22 6.28 -32.84
CA GLN A 252 -19.95 7.22 -31.95
C GLN A 252 -20.38 6.57 -30.60
N ALA A 253 -20.47 5.24 -30.54
CA ALA A 253 -20.73 4.50 -29.31
C ALA A 253 -19.62 4.63 -28.25
N LYS A 254 -18.35 4.80 -28.67
CA LYS A 254 -17.19 4.89 -27.78
C LYS A 254 -17.04 6.28 -27.15
N HIS A 255 -17.40 7.34 -27.88
CA HIS A 255 -17.55 8.70 -27.35
C HIS A 255 -18.63 8.76 -26.29
N ARG A 256 -19.81 8.18 -26.58
CA ARG A 256 -20.89 8.03 -25.60
C ARG A 256 -20.47 7.24 -24.37
N GLN A 257 -19.60 6.23 -24.48
CA GLN A 257 -19.15 5.44 -23.31
C GLN A 257 -18.27 6.24 -22.34
N LEU A 258 -17.38 7.11 -22.84
CA LEU A 258 -16.61 8.02 -22.00
C LEU A 258 -17.51 9.10 -21.38
N GLU A 259 -18.45 9.64 -22.15
CA GLU A 259 -19.47 10.58 -21.63
C GLU A 259 -20.36 9.93 -20.56
N ILE A 260 -20.84 8.70 -20.77
CA ILE A 260 -21.59 7.91 -19.77
C ILE A 260 -20.72 7.67 -18.51
N TYR A 261 -19.44 7.36 -18.70
CA TYR A 261 -18.50 7.17 -17.59
C TYR A 261 -18.26 8.45 -16.80
N LEU A 262 -18.36 9.63 -17.41
CA LEU A 262 -18.19 10.93 -16.74
C LEU A 262 -19.48 11.42 -16.10
N TYR A 263 -20.58 11.38 -16.83
CA TYR A 263 -21.84 12.03 -16.46
C TYR A 263 -22.81 11.14 -15.68
N GLY A 264 -22.67 9.81 -15.72
CA GLY A 264 -23.54 8.91 -14.94
C GLY A 264 -25.02 9.07 -15.30
N PHE A 265 -25.50 8.29 -16.27
CA PHE A 265 -26.92 8.06 -16.58
C PHE A 265 -27.89 9.25 -16.77
N ASP A 266 -27.46 10.51 -16.89
CA ASP A 266 -28.37 11.60 -17.24
C ASP A 266 -28.00 12.34 -18.55
N ASP A 267 -29.05 12.55 -19.36
CA ASP A 267 -29.12 13.21 -20.67
C ASP A 267 -28.77 14.71 -20.62
N GLN A 268 -27.56 15.07 -20.19
CA GLN A 268 -27.04 16.43 -20.40
C GLN A 268 -25.85 16.40 -21.35
N THR A 269 -26.18 16.61 -22.63
CA THR A 269 -25.25 16.89 -23.73
C THR A 269 -24.56 18.23 -23.50
N THR A 270 -23.52 18.26 -22.68
CA THR A 270 -22.46 19.25 -22.83
C THR A 270 -21.30 18.54 -23.52
N ASN A 271 -21.21 18.64 -24.84
CA ASN A 271 -20.04 18.15 -25.57
C ASN A 271 -18.80 18.80 -24.94
N ILE A 272 -17.96 17.99 -24.31
CA ILE A 272 -16.68 18.45 -23.78
C ILE A 272 -15.75 18.67 -24.96
N GLN A 273 -15.76 19.89 -25.51
CA GLN A 273 -14.99 20.26 -26.72
C GLN A 273 -13.49 20.45 -26.44
N THR A 274 -13.04 20.47 -25.17
CA THR A 274 -11.65 20.78 -24.80
C THR A 274 -11.10 19.80 -23.76
N ALA A 275 -9.85 19.37 -23.94
CA ALA A 275 -9.15 18.42 -23.06
C ALA A 275 -9.09 18.90 -21.59
N ASP A 276 -9.07 20.21 -21.37
CA ASP A 276 -8.96 20.83 -20.03
C ASP A 276 -10.17 20.54 -19.14
N LEU A 277 -11.37 20.61 -19.72
CA LEU A 277 -12.62 20.34 -19.02
C LEU A 277 -12.73 18.85 -18.68
N LEU A 278 -12.31 17.98 -19.60
CA LEU A 278 -12.27 16.53 -19.41
C LEU A 278 -11.32 16.14 -18.26
N ILE A 279 -10.12 16.73 -18.24
CA ILE A 279 -9.14 16.54 -17.18
C ILE A 279 -9.72 16.98 -15.83
N SER A 280 -10.40 18.12 -15.79
CA SER A 280 -11.04 18.65 -14.58
C SER A 280 -12.15 17.73 -14.05
N GLU A 281 -13.03 17.25 -14.92
CA GLU A 281 -14.13 16.36 -14.53
C GLU A 281 -13.64 14.99 -14.08
N LEU A 282 -12.66 14.39 -14.79
CA LEU A 282 -12.06 13.11 -14.39
C LEU A 282 -11.42 13.18 -13.02
N PHE A 283 -10.64 14.24 -12.77
CA PHE A 283 -9.99 14.47 -11.49
C PHE A 283 -11.03 14.64 -10.37
N ASN A 284 -12.01 15.52 -10.54
CA ASN A 284 -13.05 15.77 -9.55
C ASN A 284 -13.89 14.51 -9.26
N LYS A 285 -14.23 13.74 -10.30
CA LYS A 285 -14.95 12.47 -10.15
C LYS A 285 -14.15 11.45 -9.34
N SER A 286 -12.86 11.31 -9.62
CA SER A 286 -11.99 10.38 -8.88
C SER A 286 -11.86 10.75 -7.39
N ILE A 287 -11.75 12.05 -7.09
CA ILE A 287 -11.75 12.56 -5.71
C ILE A 287 -13.08 12.26 -5.01
N ASN A 288 -14.22 12.51 -5.68
CA ASN A 288 -15.53 12.28 -5.08
C ASN A 288 -15.77 10.81 -4.76
N ILE A 289 -15.36 9.90 -5.64
CA ILE A 289 -15.45 8.45 -5.41
C ILE A 289 -14.60 8.04 -4.20
N LEU A 290 -13.37 8.54 -4.11
CA LEU A 290 -12.48 8.31 -2.97
C LEU A 290 -13.08 8.83 -1.65
N LYS A 291 -13.61 10.06 -1.63
CA LYS A 291 -14.25 10.66 -0.45
C LYS A 291 -15.48 9.89 0.01
N ASN A 292 -16.40 9.59 -0.90
CA ASN A 292 -17.63 8.86 -0.57
C ASN A 292 -17.34 7.48 0.02
N ASN A 293 -16.29 6.80 -0.46
CA ASN A 293 -15.86 5.53 0.09
C ASN A 293 -15.25 5.67 1.49
N ILE A 294 -14.38 6.66 1.68
CA ILE A 294 -13.80 6.96 3.00
C ILE A 294 -14.91 7.23 4.02
N GLU A 295 -15.91 8.05 3.69
CA GLU A 295 -17.04 8.36 4.59
C GLU A 295 -17.85 7.10 4.95
N LYS A 296 -18.10 6.21 3.98
CA LYS A 296 -18.76 4.93 4.23
C LYS A 296 -17.92 4.01 5.11
N GLN A 297 -16.61 3.94 4.89
CA GLN A 297 -15.72 3.11 5.71
C GLN A 297 -15.58 3.66 7.15
N GLU A 298 -15.61 4.97 7.34
CA GLU A 298 -15.60 5.60 8.67
C GLU A 298 -16.90 5.37 9.45
N THR A 299 -18.05 5.37 8.78
CA THR A 299 -19.35 5.06 9.42
C THR A 299 -19.43 3.59 9.84
N ASP A 300 -18.92 2.69 9.00
CA ASP A 300 -18.84 1.26 9.30
C ASP A 300 -17.95 0.93 10.51
N LEU A 301 -16.87 1.69 10.73
CA LEU A 301 -15.91 1.47 11.82
C LEU A 301 -16.54 1.52 13.23
N GLN A 302 -17.61 2.30 13.42
CA GLN A 302 -18.22 2.50 14.73
C GLN A 302 -18.94 1.25 15.27
N ASN A 303 -19.23 0.26 14.42
CA ASN A 303 -20.07 -0.90 14.75
C ASN A 303 -19.31 -2.25 14.83
N LEU A 304 -17.97 -2.26 14.87
CA LEU A 304 -17.17 -3.48 14.62
C LEU A 304 -16.33 -3.97 15.81
N SER A 305 -16.10 -5.29 15.84
CA SER A 305 -15.22 -5.98 16.81
C SER A 305 -13.73 -5.75 16.54
N THR A 306 -12.88 -5.91 17.57
CA THR A 306 -11.48 -5.47 17.61
C THR A 306 -10.56 -6.01 16.50
N ASN A 307 -10.72 -7.27 16.07
CA ASN A 307 -9.86 -7.85 15.03
C ASN A 307 -10.24 -7.40 13.61
N ILE A 308 -11.53 -7.21 13.35
CA ILE A 308 -12.02 -6.68 12.06
C ILE A 308 -11.66 -5.19 11.93
N ARG A 309 -11.63 -4.49 13.07
CA ARG A 309 -11.25 -3.08 13.15
C ARG A 309 -9.83 -2.81 12.62
N LEU A 310 -8.82 -3.59 13.04
CA LEU A 310 -7.44 -3.40 12.55
C LEU A 310 -7.30 -3.60 11.04
N ALA A 311 -8.00 -4.59 10.47
CA ALA A 311 -8.00 -4.82 9.02
C ALA A 311 -8.65 -3.66 8.27
N LYS A 312 -9.76 -3.10 8.79
CA LYS A 312 -10.41 -1.92 8.22
C LYS A 312 -9.58 -0.64 8.38
N GLU A 313 -8.92 -0.44 9.52
CA GLU A 313 -8.03 0.70 9.74
C GLU A 313 -6.87 0.71 8.73
N ASN A 314 -6.30 -0.46 8.41
CA ASN A 314 -5.29 -0.58 7.35
C ASN A 314 -5.84 -0.18 5.97
N ILE A 315 -7.07 -0.57 5.64
CA ILE A 315 -7.71 -0.21 4.36
C ILE A 315 -7.95 1.30 4.29
N LEU A 316 -8.49 1.90 5.36
CA LEU A 316 -8.67 3.35 5.46
C LEU A 316 -7.35 4.10 5.31
N SER A 317 -6.30 3.62 5.98
CA SER A 317 -4.96 4.22 5.89
C SER A 317 -4.46 4.26 4.45
N ARG A 318 -4.77 3.24 3.65
CA ARG A 318 -4.42 3.14 2.22
C ARG A 318 -5.27 4.08 1.38
N ASP A 319 -6.59 4.11 1.60
CA ASP A 319 -7.51 4.94 0.81
C ASP A 319 -7.23 6.44 1.03
N TYR A 320 -6.94 6.84 2.27
CA TYR A 320 -6.46 8.20 2.57
C TYR A 320 -5.12 8.51 1.90
N ASN A 321 -4.18 7.57 1.87
CA ASN A 321 -2.89 7.77 1.21
C ASN A 321 -3.02 7.88 -0.32
N GLU A 322 -3.94 7.13 -0.94
CA GLU A 322 -4.22 7.25 -2.38
C GLU A 322 -4.86 8.58 -2.74
N LEU A 323 -5.80 9.06 -1.91
CA LEU A 323 -6.39 10.39 -2.05
C LEU A 323 -5.31 11.49 -1.91
N ALA A 324 -4.44 11.37 -0.90
CA ALA A 324 -3.33 12.30 -0.70
C ALA A 324 -2.36 12.28 -1.89
N SER A 325 -1.99 11.09 -2.38
CA SER A 325 -1.07 10.94 -3.51
C SER A 325 -1.66 11.55 -4.78
N LEU A 326 -2.93 11.26 -5.08
CA LEU A 326 -3.58 11.76 -6.28
C LEU A 326 -3.53 13.30 -6.30
N CYS A 327 -3.96 13.94 -5.21
CA CYS A 327 -3.98 15.40 -5.13
C CYS A 327 -2.56 16.00 -5.13
N ASP A 328 -1.62 15.42 -4.39
CA ASP A 328 -0.23 15.91 -4.30
C ASP A 328 0.53 15.78 -5.63
N ASP A 329 0.32 14.68 -6.36
CA ASP A 329 0.98 14.43 -7.65
C ASP A 329 0.64 15.55 -8.67
N TYR A 330 -0.64 15.94 -8.78
CA TYR A 330 -1.04 17.03 -9.68
C TYR A 330 -0.70 18.41 -9.14
N LEU A 331 -0.83 18.64 -7.83
CA LEU A 331 -0.47 19.92 -7.23
C LEU A 331 1.03 20.23 -7.46
N ARG A 332 1.91 19.23 -7.33
CA ARG A 332 3.34 19.39 -7.62
C ARG A 332 3.60 19.71 -9.08
N ARG A 333 2.93 19.03 -10.01
CA ARG A 333 3.06 19.31 -11.45
C ARG A 333 2.66 20.75 -11.78
N TYR A 334 1.61 21.24 -11.13
CA TYR A 334 1.17 22.63 -11.25
C TYR A 334 2.20 23.60 -10.65
N GLU A 335 2.69 23.36 -9.43
CA GLU A 335 3.72 24.19 -8.78
C GLU A 335 5.03 24.27 -9.58
N ASN A 336 5.43 23.15 -10.21
CA ASN A 336 6.65 23.05 -11.02
C ASN A 336 6.49 23.58 -12.45
N ASN A 337 5.28 24.02 -12.85
CA ASN A 337 4.94 24.37 -14.23
C ASN A 337 5.30 23.25 -15.24
N GLU A 338 5.06 21.99 -14.88
CA GLU A 338 5.28 20.82 -15.77
C GLU A 338 4.23 20.73 -16.89
N ASP A 339 3.30 21.69 -16.94
CA ASP A 339 2.20 21.79 -17.89
C ASP A 339 2.54 22.77 -19.03
N GLU A 340 3.24 22.28 -20.05
CA GLU A 340 3.62 23.11 -21.22
C GLU A 340 2.40 23.74 -21.94
N ASN A 341 1.23 23.10 -21.82
CA ASN A 341 -0.01 23.49 -22.52
C ASN A 341 -1.04 24.22 -21.62
N ASN A 342 -0.72 24.53 -20.35
CA ASN A 342 -1.61 25.20 -19.39
C ASN A 342 -2.99 24.53 -19.12
N LEU A 343 -3.11 23.23 -19.37
CA LEU A 343 -4.39 22.49 -19.30
C LEU A 343 -4.89 22.30 -17.85
N MET A 344 -3.97 22.24 -16.87
CA MET A 344 -4.30 22.18 -15.44
C MET A 344 -4.71 23.54 -14.84
N HIS A 345 -4.70 24.64 -15.59
CA HIS A 345 -5.08 25.94 -15.04
C HIS A 345 -6.54 25.95 -14.54
N ILE A 346 -7.47 25.26 -15.23
CA ILE A 346 -8.88 25.15 -14.80
C ILE A 346 -9.02 24.39 -13.48
N LEU A 347 -8.23 23.32 -13.30
CA LEU A 347 -8.19 22.52 -12.07
C LEU A 347 -7.77 23.35 -10.84
N PHE A 348 -6.73 24.16 -11.02
CA PHE A 348 -6.10 24.95 -9.96
C PHE A 348 -6.48 26.45 -10.03
N SER A 349 -7.61 26.78 -10.64
CA SER A 349 -8.08 28.17 -10.70
C SER A 349 -8.69 28.63 -9.36
N GLY A 350 -8.33 29.83 -8.91
CA GLY A 350 -8.94 30.51 -7.76
C GLY A 350 -8.83 29.72 -6.45
N ASP A 351 -9.96 29.55 -5.75
CA ASP A 351 -10.02 28.88 -4.44
C ASP A 351 -9.83 27.35 -4.49
N ASN A 352 -9.80 26.73 -5.68
CA ASN A 352 -9.67 25.28 -5.79
C ASN A 352 -8.31 24.76 -5.31
N VAL A 353 -7.24 25.55 -5.49
CA VAL A 353 -5.90 25.18 -4.99
C VAL A 353 -5.89 25.03 -3.48
N ASN A 354 -6.50 26.00 -2.78
CA ASN A 354 -6.60 25.97 -1.32
C ASN A 354 -7.43 24.78 -0.83
N LYS A 355 -8.52 24.45 -1.55
CA LYS A 355 -9.34 23.27 -1.24
C LYS A 355 -8.57 21.97 -1.44
N ILE A 356 -7.81 21.83 -2.53
CA ILE A 356 -7.01 20.63 -2.81
C ILE A 356 -5.88 20.50 -1.78
N ALA A 357 -5.19 21.59 -1.46
CA ALA A 357 -4.17 21.63 -0.41
C ALA A 357 -4.73 21.19 0.95
N ASP A 358 -5.91 21.69 1.33
CA ASP A 358 -6.60 21.29 2.55
C ASP A 358 -7.00 19.80 2.54
N ILE A 359 -7.45 19.26 1.40
CA ILE A 359 -7.71 17.82 1.24
C ILE A 359 -6.43 17.00 1.43
N ILE A 360 -5.28 17.42 0.89
CA ILE A 360 -4.00 16.73 1.07
C ILE A 360 -3.61 16.72 2.54
N VAL A 361 -3.68 17.87 3.22
CA VAL A 361 -3.36 17.97 4.64
C VAL A 361 -4.24 17.05 5.48
N LYS A 362 -5.56 17.08 5.26
CA LYS A 362 -6.52 16.22 5.97
C LYS A 362 -6.26 14.74 5.71
N SER A 363 -6.04 14.35 4.46
CA SER A 363 -5.85 12.95 4.07
C SER A 363 -4.53 12.38 4.58
N VAL A 364 -3.42 13.13 4.52
CA VAL A 364 -2.13 12.69 5.07
C VAL A 364 -2.23 12.49 6.58
N LEU A 365 -2.76 13.46 7.33
CA LEU A 365 -2.91 13.35 8.79
C LEU A 365 -3.86 12.20 9.19
N SER A 366 -4.96 12.01 8.48
CA SER A 366 -5.84 10.86 8.70
C SER A 366 -5.15 9.53 8.38
N SER A 367 -4.33 9.45 7.32
CA SER A 367 -3.55 8.24 7.03
C SER A 367 -2.57 7.90 8.15
N MET A 368 -1.97 8.92 8.78
CA MET A 368 -1.06 8.77 9.92
C MET A 368 -1.81 8.33 11.18
N LYS A 369 -3.03 8.82 11.41
CA LYS A 369 -3.90 8.38 12.52
C LYS A 369 -4.14 6.86 12.48
N TYR A 370 -4.30 6.29 11.29
CA TYR A 370 -4.49 4.84 11.09
C TYR A 370 -3.18 4.05 10.93
N GLY A 371 -2.01 4.66 11.20
CA GLY A 371 -0.72 3.95 11.25
C GLY A 371 0.00 3.74 9.92
N SER A 372 -0.34 4.51 8.86
CA SER A 372 0.36 4.39 7.57
C SER A 372 1.76 5.01 7.59
N ASN A 373 2.78 4.19 7.31
CA ASN A 373 4.17 4.65 7.15
C ASN A 373 4.36 5.55 5.91
N GLU A 374 3.55 5.38 4.86
CA GLU A 374 3.61 6.25 3.68
C GLU A 374 3.14 7.68 4.01
N GLY A 375 2.18 7.81 4.94
CA GLY A 375 1.75 9.12 5.45
C GLY A 375 2.89 9.86 6.15
N VAL A 376 3.67 9.17 6.97
CA VAL A 376 4.85 9.73 7.67
C VAL A 376 5.88 10.25 6.67
N LYS A 377 6.18 9.49 5.61
CA LYS A 377 7.12 9.92 4.56
C LYS A 377 6.66 11.20 3.85
N ARG A 378 5.35 11.42 3.74
CA ARG A 378 4.77 12.63 3.13
C ARG A 378 4.72 13.83 4.08
N PHE A 379 5.11 13.68 5.35
CA PHE A 379 5.09 14.76 6.34
C PHE A 379 5.96 15.96 5.93
N SER A 380 7.13 15.72 5.31
CA SER A 380 7.97 16.81 4.80
C SER A 380 7.26 17.63 3.71
N ARG A 381 6.47 16.98 2.84
CA ARG A 381 5.65 17.67 1.84
C ARG A 381 4.50 18.43 2.50
N LEU A 382 3.88 17.87 3.53
CA LEU A 382 2.84 18.55 4.30
C LEU A 382 3.35 19.88 4.88
N LEU A 383 4.59 19.91 5.40
CA LEU A 383 5.21 21.16 5.88
C LEU A 383 5.41 22.20 4.77
N GLN A 384 5.77 21.78 3.55
CA GLN A 384 5.90 22.69 2.41
C GLN A 384 4.55 23.26 1.95
N ILE A 385 3.51 22.42 1.89
CA ILE A 385 2.16 22.85 1.49
C ILE A 385 1.63 23.92 2.44
N ILE A 386 1.93 23.81 3.74
CA ILE A 386 1.53 24.81 4.73
C ILE A 386 2.18 26.17 4.47
N GLU A 387 3.46 26.17 4.09
CA GLU A 387 4.19 27.40 3.78
C GLU A 387 3.65 28.09 2.54
N LEU A 388 3.30 27.29 1.51
CA LEU A 388 2.76 27.80 0.26
C LEU A 388 1.27 28.21 0.38
N TYR A 389 0.50 27.50 1.21
CA TYR A 389 -0.95 27.67 1.37
C TYR A 389 -1.35 27.83 2.85
N PRO A 390 -1.21 29.04 3.42
CA PRO A 390 -1.42 29.28 4.86
C PRO A 390 -2.87 29.05 5.34
N ASN A 391 -3.86 29.04 4.45
CA ASN A 391 -5.26 28.79 4.78
C ASN A 391 -5.52 27.36 5.31
N THR A 392 -4.60 26.43 5.07
CA THR A 392 -4.70 25.03 5.53
C THR A 392 -4.35 24.85 7.02
N MET A 393 -3.88 25.91 7.67
CA MET A 393 -3.32 25.87 9.01
C MET A 393 -4.29 25.40 10.09
N GLU A 394 -5.57 25.76 10.03
CA GLU A 394 -6.56 25.40 11.06
C GLU A 394 -6.87 23.90 11.07
N SER A 395 -6.94 23.27 9.89
CA SER A 395 -7.20 21.83 9.73
C SER A 395 -6.15 20.95 10.41
N ILE A 396 -4.94 21.47 10.61
CA ILE A 396 -3.80 20.75 11.19
C ILE A 396 -3.92 20.64 12.70
N THR A 397 -4.22 21.75 13.39
CA THR A 397 -4.22 21.79 14.86
C THR A 397 -5.15 20.72 15.44
N ASN A 398 -6.35 20.58 14.86
CA ASN A 398 -7.36 19.65 15.34
C ASN A 398 -6.95 18.19 15.12
N ARG A 399 -6.28 17.89 14.00
CA ARG A 399 -5.93 16.50 13.62
C ARG A 399 -4.60 16.02 14.19
N LEU A 400 -3.65 16.92 14.47
CA LEU A 400 -2.38 16.54 15.10
C LEU A 400 -2.57 15.93 16.49
N GLN A 401 -3.57 16.40 17.24
CA GLN A 401 -3.86 15.88 18.58
C GLN A 401 -4.43 14.45 18.57
N GLU A 402 -5.01 14.01 17.45
CA GLU A 402 -5.57 12.66 17.32
C GLU A 402 -4.51 11.60 17.00
N ILE A 403 -3.33 12.01 16.53
CA ILE A 403 -2.27 11.11 16.10
C ILE A 403 -1.38 10.76 17.29
N SER A 404 -0.98 9.49 17.39
CA SER A 404 -0.01 9.08 18.41
C SER A 404 1.36 9.71 18.16
N CYS A 405 1.94 10.32 19.19
CA CYS A 405 3.19 11.08 19.10
C CYS A 405 4.40 10.28 18.57
N TRP A 406 4.42 8.95 18.73
CA TRP A 406 5.48 8.07 18.24
C TRP A 406 5.53 7.94 16.71
N MET A 407 4.43 8.22 15.99
CA MET A 407 4.40 8.21 14.52
C MET A 407 5.32 9.26 13.89
N PHE A 408 5.75 10.26 14.66
CA PHE A 408 6.57 11.37 14.17
C PHE A 408 8.07 11.15 14.35
N PHE A 409 8.52 9.96 14.78
CA PHE A 409 9.93 9.70 15.05
C PHE A 409 10.83 9.86 13.81
N ASP A 410 10.37 9.41 12.65
CA ASP A 410 11.10 9.60 11.39
C ASP A 410 11.11 11.06 10.91
N CYS A 411 10.31 11.93 11.54
CA CYS A 411 10.14 13.33 11.18
C CYS A 411 10.70 14.32 12.21
N LEU A 412 11.36 13.84 13.28
CA LEU A 412 11.82 14.70 14.38
C LEU A 412 12.80 15.79 13.95
N TYR A 413 13.68 15.49 13.00
CA TYR A 413 14.62 16.47 12.47
C TYR A 413 13.91 17.60 11.72
N GLN A 414 12.85 17.28 10.98
CA GLN A 414 12.03 18.24 10.27
C GLN A 414 11.18 19.05 11.26
N ILE A 415 10.54 18.41 12.24
CA ILE A 415 9.74 19.10 13.26
C ILE A 415 10.60 20.09 14.05
N THR A 416 11.78 19.66 14.50
CA THR A 416 12.69 20.52 15.26
C THR A 416 13.27 21.65 14.42
N ALA A 417 13.45 21.47 13.11
CA ALA A 417 13.90 22.53 12.22
C ALA A 417 12.83 23.61 11.97
N TYR A 418 11.55 23.28 12.15
CA TYR A 418 10.41 24.19 11.92
C TYR A 418 9.97 24.96 13.17
N LEU A 419 10.70 24.82 14.27
CA LEU A 419 10.42 25.47 15.55
C LEU A 419 10.56 27.01 15.52
N ASP A 420 11.22 27.57 14.50
CA ASP A 420 11.36 29.03 14.33
C ASP A 420 10.24 29.66 13.50
N LYS A 421 9.36 28.84 12.91
CA LYS A 421 8.27 29.27 12.04
C LYS A 421 6.97 29.42 12.84
N PRO A 422 5.97 30.19 12.34
CA PRO A 422 4.67 30.36 13.02
C PRO A 422 3.89 29.04 13.18
N ILE A 423 4.28 27.98 12.45
CA ILE A 423 3.76 26.62 12.59
C ILE A 423 4.11 26.01 13.95
N ASP A 424 5.21 26.45 14.58
CA ASP A 424 5.68 25.94 15.87
C ASP A 424 4.58 25.98 16.95
N LEU A 425 3.82 27.08 17.04
CA LEU A 425 2.75 27.22 18.03
C LEU A 425 1.74 26.06 17.97
N LYS A 426 1.56 25.45 16.78
CA LYS A 426 0.66 24.31 16.57
C LYS A 426 1.34 22.96 16.79
N LEU A 427 2.65 22.87 16.56
CA LEU A 427 3.47 21.67 16.81
C LEU A 427 3.90 21.55 18.27
N TYR A 428 3.90 22.64 19.03
CA TYR A 428 4.35 22.69 20.41
C TYR A 428 3.68 21.63 21.32
N PRO A 429 2.34 21.42 21.28
CA PRO A 429 1.70 20.38 22.10
C PRO A 429 2.22 18.97 21.78
N LEU A 430 2.49 18.69 20.50
CA LEU A 430 3.05 17.41 20.06
C LEU A 430 4.48 17.25 20.59
N ILE A 431 5.30 18.29 20.47
CA ILE A 431 6.69 18.28 20.96
C ILE A 431 6.71 18.11 22.48
N GLU A 432 5.83 18.79 23.21
CA GLU A 432 5.69 18.63 24.65
C GLU A 432 5.33 17.19 25.04
N GLN A 433 4.42 16.54 24.30
CA GLN A 433 4.12 15.12 24.52
C GLN A 433 5.33 14.22 24.27
N ILE A 434 6.08 14.45 23.20
CA ILE A 434 7.30 13.69 22.87
C ILE A 434 8.36 13.89 23.94
N VAL A 435 8.61 15.12 24.39
CA VAL A 435 9.57 15.44 25.46
C VAL A 435 9.21 14.69 26.75
N LYS A 436 7.91 14.61 27.08
CA LYS A 436 7.43 13.97 28.30
C LYS A 436 7.51 12.44 28.25
N GLN A 437 7.16 11.82 27.11
CA GLN A 437 7.06 10.37 26.98
C GLN A 437 8.36 9.72 26.45
N TYR A 438 9.03 10.39 25.51
CA TYR A 438 10.20 9.89 24.79
C TYR A 438 11.31 10.95 24.71
N PRO A 439 11.82 11.47 25.83
CA PRO A 439 12.81 12.56 25.82
C PRO A 439 14.07 12.21 25.01
N GLN A 440 14.52 10.97 25.07
CA GLN A 440 15.77 10.54 24.41
C GLN A 440 15.71 10.55 22.88
N SER A 441 14.52 10.48 22.25
CA SER A 441 14.41 10.42 20.79
C SER A 441 14.62 11.78 20.13
N ILE A 442 14.22 12.86 20.80
CA ILE A 442 14.20 14.22 20.24
C ILE A 442 15.40 15.08 20.69
N VAL A 443 16.13 14.68 21.73
CA VAL A 443 17.24 15.48 22.29
C VAL A 443 18.35 15.79 21.27
N TYR A 444 18.76 14.82 20.47
CA TYR A 444 19.77 15.05 19.44
C TYR A 444 19.27 15.92 18.28
N PRO A 445 18.10 15.62 17.65
CA PRO A 445 17.49 16.52 16.67
C PRO A 445 17.34 17.96 17.17
N PHE A 446 16.87 18.14 18.41
CA PHE A 446 16.71 19.46 19.00
C PHE A 446 18.05 20.17 19.20
N LYS A 447 19.06 19.53 19.77
CA LYS A 447 20.38 20.15 20.01
C LYS A 447 21.06 20.60 18.72
N LEU A 448 20.90 19.83 17.64
CA LEU A 448 21.46 20.17 16.34
C LEU A 448 20.87 21.48 15.79
N ASN A 449 19.54 21.64 15.91
CA ASN A 449 18.84 22.83 15.41
C ASN A 449 18.81 23.98 16.42
N TYR A 450 19.05 23.74 17.71
CA TYR A 450 18.91 24.75 18.76
C TYR A 450 19.78 25.98 18.53
N GLU A 451 21.04 25.78 18.12
CA GLU A 451 21.95 26.90 17.85
C GLU A 451 21.41 27.80 16.74
N THR A 452 20.90 27.23 15.64
CA THR A 452 20.32 28.00 14.54
C THR A 452 19.00 28.67 14.92
N LEU A 453 18.14 27.97 15.65
CA LEU A 453 16.83 28.46 16.09
C LEU A 453 16.95 29.69 17.03
N GLN A 454 17.98 29.71 17.88
CA GLN A 454 18.23 30.82 18.80
C GLN A 454 18.49 32.14 18.07
N TYR A 455 19.12 32.09 16.89
CA TYR A 455 19.42 33.26 16.08
C TYR A 455 18.31 33.62 15.08
N SER A 456 17.56 32.64 14.56
CA SER A 456 16.51 32.89 13.55
C SER A 456 15.21 33.40 14.15
N THR A 457 14.89 33.00 15.39
CA THR A 457 13.63 33.38 16.04
C THR A 457 13.70 34.83 16.49
N ASN A 458 12.80 35.69 15.98
CA ASN A 458 12.67 37.08 16.46
C ASN A 458 11.52 37.26 17.46
N ASP A 459 10.53 36.37 17.44
CA ASP A 459 9.36 36.47 18.29
C ASP A 459 9.64 36.08 19.75
N PRO A 460 9.22 36.90 20.74
CA PRO A 460 9.50 36.67 22.14
C PRO A 460 8.78 35.42 22.70
N ILE A 461 7.60 35.09 22.17
CA ILE A 461 6.80 33.92 22.60
C ILE A 461 7.50 32.62 22.18
N LEU A 462 7.96 32.55 20.93
CA LEU A 462 8.68 31.39 20.40
C LEU A 462 10.00 31.17 21.14
N LYS A 463 10.75 32.24 21.44
CA LYS A 463 11.95 32.15 22.28
C LYS A 463 11.65 31.57 23.66
N HIS A 464 10.58 32.04 24.30
CA HIS A 464 10.19 31.54 25.62
C HIS A 464 9.84 30.04 25.59
N ASN A 465 9.07 29.61 24.58
CA ASN A 465 8.72 28.20 24.39
C ASN A 465 9.94 27.31 24.14
N LEU A 466 10.88 27.77 23.32
CA LEU A 466 12.16 27.08 23.07
C LEU A 466 12.99 26.92 24.35
N GLU A 467 13.04 27.96 25.19
CA GLU A 467 13.72 27.90 26.48
C GLU A 467 13.06 26.92 27.46
N ILE A 468 11.72 26.88 27.50
CA ILE A 468 10.98 25.90 28.31
C ILE A 468 11.30 24.47 27.85
N ILE A 469 11.28 24.21 26.55
CA ILE A 469 11.61 22.90 25.99
C ILE A 469 13.04 22.50 26.37
N ARG A 470 14.00 23.42 26.23
CA ARG A 470 15.39 23.19 26.62
C ARG A 470 15.52 22.85 28.11
N GLN A 471 14.87 23.60 28.99
CA GLN A 471 14.89 23.32 30.43
C GLN A 471 14.30 21.95 30.76
N LYS A 472 13.24 21.52 30.05
CA LYS A 472 12.68 20.18 30.19
C LYS A 472 13.67 19.12 29.73
N PHE A 473 14.38 19.33 28.62
CA PHE A 473 15.44 18.40 28.19
C PHE A 473 16.57 18.31 29.20
N ASP A 474 17.10 19.43 29.69
CA ASP A 474 18.20 19.41 30.66
C ASP A 474 17.81 18.66 31.96
N ARG A 475 16.52 18.66 32.34
CA ARG A 475 16.00 17.83 33.45
C ARG A 475 15.91 16.35 33.11
N HIS A 476 15.42 16.00 31.92
CA HIS A 476 15.18 14.61 31.53
C HIS A 476 16.44 13.90 31.01
N THR A 477 17.42 14.65 30.49
CA THR A 477 18.61 14.13 29.81
C THR A 477 19.91 14.85 30.22
N SER A 478 20.07 15.07 31.53
CA SER A 478 21.26 15.74 32.11
C SER A 478 22.60 15.14 31.64
N LEU A 479 22.70 13.81 31.60
CA LEU A 479 23.92 13.10 31.19
C LEU A 479 24.26 13.24 29.70
N VAL A 480 23.32 13.64 28.85
CA VAL A 480 23.57 13.72 27.40
C VAL A 480 24.53 14.86 27.07
N ASN A 481 24.52 15.96 27.84
CA ASN A 481 25.48 17.05 27.65
C ASN A 481 26.91 16.59 27.98
N GLU A 482 27.08 15.85 29.08
CA GLU A 482 28.38 15.28 29.48
C GLU A 482 28.87 14.25 28.46
N PHE A 483 27.97 13.38 27.98
CA PHE A 483 28.28 12.39 26.97
C PHE A 483 28.72 13.02 25.64
N ILE A 484 28.02 14.05 25.15
CA ILE A 484 28.41 14.79 23.93
C ILE A 484 29.79 15.44 24.13
N GLN A 485 30.04 16.04 25.29
CA GLN A 485 31.34 16.64 25.60
C GLN A 485 32.46 15.59 25.60
N ALA A 486 32.24 14.43 26.22
CA ALA A 486 33.20 13.34 26.22
C ALA A 486 33.46 12.77 24.82
N LEU A 487 32.44 12.70 23.95
CA LEU A 487 32.61 12.29 22.56
C LEU A 487 33.41 13.30 21.74
N ASN A 488 33.17 14.60 21.91
CA ASN A 488 33.93 15.63 21.20
C ASN A 488 35.42 15.62 21.59
N GLN A 489 35.73 15.21 22.82
CA GLN A 489 37.12 15.07 23.30
C GLN A 489 37.89 13.92 22.63
N LEU A 490 37.21 12.97 21.96
CA LEU A 490 37.86 11.79 21.41
C LEU A 490 38.70 12.07 20.15
N ASN A 491 38.41 13.17 19.41
CA ASN A 491 39.08 13.53 18.15
C ASN A 491 39.38 15.04 18.03
N PRO A 492 40.28 15.61 18.86
CA PRO A 492 40.54 17.05 18.90
C PRO A 492 41.25 17.58 17.63
N GLN A 493 41.93 16.70 16.87
CA GLN A 493 42.60 17.07 15.64
C GLN A 493 41.61 17.51 14.55
N GLN A 494 40.48 16.80 14.39
CA GLN A 494 39.46 17.16 13.41
C GLN A 494 38.79 18.50 13.76
N GLU A 495 38.56 18.76 15.06
CA GLU A 495 38.04 20.06 15.51
C GLU A 495 39.00 21.21 15.18
N TYR A 496 40.31 21.01 15.37
CA TYR A 496 41.33 22.01 15.03
C TYR A 496 41.38 22.30 13.52
N GLU A 497 41.37 21.25 12.68
CA GLU A 497 41.36 21.39 11.23
C GLU A 497 40.10 22.13 10.74
N ASN A 498 38.93 21.82 11.31
CA ASN A 498 37.67 22.50 11.00
C ASN A 498 37.70 23.97 11.44
N TRP A 499 38.19 24.27 12.64
CA TRP A 499 38.37 25.65 13.10
C TRP A 499 39.31 26.45 12.19
N CYS A 500 40.43 25.85 11.74
CA CYS A 500 41.35 26.47 10.79
C CYS A 500 40.65 26.82 9.46
N LYS A 501 39.83 25.91 8.93
CA LYS A 501 39.04 26.15 7.71
C LYS A 501 38.02 27.27 7.90
N GLU A 502 37.26 27.27 8.99
CA GLU A 502 36.29 28.32 9.33
C GLU A 502 36.98 29.70 9.45
N LEU A 503 38.13 29.75 10.15
CA LEU A 503 38.92 30.97 10.31
C LEU A 503 39.47 31.46 8.96
N TYR A 504 39.98 30.55 8.14
CA TYR A 504 40.49 30.88 6.81
C TYR A 504 39.40 31.52 5.95
N GLN A 505 38.20 30.92 5.91
CA GLN A 505 37.04 31.47 5.19
C GLN A 505 36.65 32.89 5.67
N LEU A 506 36.64 33.11 7.00
CA LEU A 506 36.36 34.43 7.56
C LEU A 506 37.44 35.48 7.24
N LEU A 507 38.70 35.04 7.12
CA LEU A 507 39.84 35.90 6.80
C LEU A 507 39.96 36.18 5.29
N THR A 508 39.46 35.29 4.42
CA THR A 508 39.42 35.51 2.97
C THR A 508 38.32 36.48 2.54
N ASN A 509 37.32 36.72 3.38
CA ASN A 509 36.29 37.75 3.11
C ASN A 509 36.88 39.17 3.25
N ASP A 510 36.32 40.10 2.46
CA ASP A 510 36.75 41.50 2.37
C ASP A 510 36.93 42.15 3.74
N ARG A 511 38.02 42.90 3.94
CA ARG A 511 38.36 43.50 5.25
C ARG A 511 37.26 44.37 5.83
N ASN A 512 36.42 44.97 4.97
CA ASN A 512 35.35 45.88 5.36
C ASN A 512 34.05 45.18 5.78
N THR A 513 33.87 43.89 5.48
CA THR A 513 32.68 43.08 5.86
C THR A 513 32.97 42.10 7.00
N ARG A 514 34.16 42.15 7.60
CA ARG A 514 34.57 41.26 8.68
C ARG A 514 33.82 41.57 9.97
N ASP A 515 33.01 40.61 10.39
CA ASP A 515 32.31 40.65 11.66
C ASP A 515 33.29 40.43 12.83
N ILE A 516 33.68 41.53 13.48
CA ILE A 516 34.66 41.56 14.60
C ILE A 516 34.21 40.68 15.76
N ASN A 517 32.89 40.52 15.95
CA ASN A 517 32.34 39.67 17.02
C ASN A 517 32.56 38.18 16.72
N LYS A 518 32.45 37.75 15.46
CA LYS A 518 32.78 36.37 15.05
C LYS A 518 34.26 36.07 15.23
N LEU A 519 35.15 37.01 14.90
CA LEU A 519 36.59 36.87 15.14
C LEU A 519 36.94 36.72 16.63
N LYS A 520 36.32 37.51 17.51
CA LYS A 520 36.47 37.35 18.97
C LYS A 520 35.98 35.99 19.46
N ASN A 521 34.90 35.46 18.89
CA ASN A 521 34.40 34.12 19.22
C ASN A 521 35.33 33.01 18.73
N HIS A 522 35.91 33.11 17.54
CA HIS A 522 36.94 32.17 17.06
C HIS A 522 38.18 32.15 17.96
N LEU A 523 38.59 33.30 18.49
CA LEU A 523 39.72 33.42 19.40
C LEU A 523 39.42 32.73 20.76
N LYS A 524 38.18 32.82 21.25
CA LYS A 524 37.72 32.04 22.42
C LYS A 524 37.64 30.54 22.15
N LYS A 525 37.16 30.13 20.96
CA LYS A 525 37.08 28.73 20.51
C LYS A 525 38.47 28.11 20.43
N PHE A 526 39.44 28.83 19.86
CA PHE A 526 40.86 28.44 19.81
C PHE A 526 41.43 28.20 21.22
N LYS A 527 41.22 29.13 22.16
CA LYS A 527 41.71 28.97 23.54
C LYS A 527 41.18 27.69 24.20
N LYS A 528 39.94 27.28 23.90
CA LYS A 528 39.39 26.01 24.38
C LYS A 528 40.05 24.82 23.70
N ILE A 529 40.07 24.77 22.37
CA ILE A 529 40.67 23.66 21.59
C ILE A 529 42.14 23.47 21.97
N PHE A 530 42.90 24.56 22.07
CA PHE A 530 44.32 24.54 22.41
C PHE A 530 44.58 24.06 23.84
N PHE A 531 43.72 24.40 24.81
CA PHE A 531 43.82 23.86 26.17
C PHE A 531 43.57 22.34 26.21
N PHE A 532 42.71 21.80 25.35
CA PHE A 532 42.40 20.36 25.26
C PHE A 532 43.36 19.54 24.39
N LEU A 533 44.18 20.17 23.56
CA LEU A 533 45.22 19.48 22.77
C LEU A 533 46.53 19.31 23.56
N ILE A 534 46.73 20.14 24.59
CA ILE A 534 47.98 20.21 25.37
C ILE A 534 47.89 19.45 26.70
N PHE A 535 46.68 19.31 27.25
CA PHE A 535 46.36 18.49 28.41
C PHE A 535 45.43 17.38 27.97
#